data_AF-A0A9E5NN39-F1
#
_entry.id   AF-A0A9E5NN39-F1
#
_cell.length_a   1.000
_cell.length_b   1.000
_cell.length_c   1.000
_cell.angle_alpha   90.00
_cell.angle_beta   90.00
_cell.angle_gamma   90.00
#
_symmetry.space_group_name_H-M   'P 1'
#
loop_
_entity.id
_entity.type
_entity.pdbx_description
1 polymer ?
#
loop_
_entity_poly.entity_id
_entity_poly.type
_entity_poly.pdbx_seq_one_letter_code
_entity_poly.pdbx_strand_id
1 'polypeptide(L)'
;MKKVVVVVGLIAVIPVLLTFATATAQGPVYVGSDTCAPCHGAKHGSFQQTWHAKMLRPANEETIVGDFTSSDPDLTFSGDDVEYVVGGQFSQRYLTEVDGELYVLPSQWNVSPGEWVPYHPEDWLDRPYSRYCAGCHTTGFDAETETWAEAGVQCEACHGPGSEHVALAGERAAIVNPALEEFQAQTEICGQCHSRGTDPTGVYEFPIDFQPGGPLKLDDAFIAATDEEHFWPDGSSKAHHQEYLDWKKSPHEAGVSCVFCHVSHSRGETAHQTRWVGNHRCLICHEEKRDLKAHVPYMQTQSAFCTDCHMPALAEASTAEYNFDIHSHTFWGPDPVTTIRYGGQQAMPNACNLCHIDKTPEWAAQVLGLEVVPSTPVPTVTPALPPTPVPTPIPIPTQPPIEPPGLGGIPWAWLGGALVAIAALMGVILIQRRREEVNS
;
A
#
# COMPACT_ATOMS: atom_id res chain seq x y z
N MET A 1 43.52 13.68 83.80
CA MET A 1 43.78 13.96 82.37
C MET A 1 43.65 12.66 81.60
N LYS A 2 42.58 12.48 80.81
CA LYS A 2 42.30 11.24 80.09
C LYS A 2 42.99 11.27 78.70
N LYS A 3 43.71 10.21 78.37
CA LYS A 3 44.34 10.00 77.06
C LYS A 3 43.26 9.58 76.06
N VAL A 4 43.21 10.25 74.90
CA VAL A 4 42.38 9.86 73.76
C VAL A 4 43.28 9.19 72.74
N VAL A 5 42.92 7.96 72.36
CA VAL A 5 43.54 7.21 71.26
C VAL A 5 42.71 7.49 70.01
N VAL A 6 43.34 7.97 68.95
CA VAL A 6 42.72 8.18 67.64
C VAL A 6 43.06 6.98 66.76
N VAL A 7 42.02 6.25 66.31
CA VAL A 7 42.13 5.18 65.32
C VAL A 7 41.81 5.79 63.96
N VAL A 8 42.78 5.77 63.04
CA VAL A 8 42.60 6.21 61.65
C VAL A 8 42.15 5.00 60.83
N GLY A 9 40.89 4.99 60.39
CA GLY A 9 40.35 3.99 59.47
C GLY A 9 40.69 4.35 58.02
N LEU A 10 41.40 3.46 57.33
CA LEU A 10 41.62 3.53 55.89
C LEU A 10 40.32 3.13 55.15
N ILE A 11 39.71 4.08 54.45
CA ILE A 11 38.59 3.82 53.54
C ILE A 11 39.18 3.39 52.20
N ALA A 12 39.02 2.12 51.84
CA ALA A 12 39.34 1.61 50.52
C ALA A 12 38.27 2.06 49.52
N VAL A 13 38.66 2.91 48.55
CA VAL A 13 37.80 3.32 47.44
C VAL A 13 37.92 2.26 46.34
N ILE A 14 36.90 1.43 46.19
CA ILE A 14 36.78 0.49 45.06
C ILE A 14 36.16 1.28 43.90
N PRO A 15 36.83 1.42 42.74
CA PRO A 15 36.23 2.05 41.58
C PRO A 15 35.16 1.12 40.98
N VAL A 16 33.91 1.52 41.09
CA VAL A 16 32.80 0.88 40.36
C VAL A 16 32.93 1.32 38.90
N LEU A 17 33.50 0.44 38.07
CA LEU A 17 33.45 0.56 36.62
C LEU A 17 32.00 0.32 36.18
N LEU A 18 31.25 1.42 35.96
CA LEU A 18 29.99 1.40 35.25
C LEU A 18 30.27 1.05 33.78
N THR A 19 30.11 -0.22 33.44
CA THR A 19 29.97 -0.65 32.05
C THR A 19 28.64 -0.12 31.53
N PHE A 20 28.68 0.97 30.76
CA PHE A 20 27.55 1.35 29.93
C PHE A 20 27.46 0.29 28.82
N ALA A 21 26.56 -0.67 29.00
CA ALA A 21 26.09 -1.46 27.87
C ALA A 21 25.40 -0.47 26.92
N THR A 22 26.02 -0.21 25.79
CA THR A 22 25.34 0.42 24.66
C THR A 22 24.30 -0.59 24.20
N ALA A 23 23.07 -0.46 24.70
CA ALA A 23 21.93 -1.04 24.02
C ALA A 23 21.93 -0.42 22.62
N THR A 24 22.23 -1.22 21.60
CA THR A 24 21.90 -0.86 20.23
C THR A 24 20.40 -0.59 20.24
N ALA A 25 20.00 0.66 19.99
CA ALA A 25 18.60 0.95 19.77
C ALA A 25 18.18 0.12 18.55
N GLN A 26 17.48 -0.98 18.78
CA GLN A 26 16.78 -1.68 17.72
C GLN A 26 15.85 -0.63 17.09
N GLY A 27 15.84 -0.51 15.76
CA GLY A 27 14.92 0.40 15.08
C GLY A 27 13.46 0.10 15.44
N PRO A 28 12.51 0.99 15.08
CA PRO A 28 11.10 0.75 15.32
C PRO A 28 10.66 -0.64 14.84
N VAL A 29 10.02 -1.40 15.73
CA VAL A 29 9.47 -2.74 15.46
C VAL A 29 7.95 -2.71 15.30
N TYR A 30 7.42 -3.68 14.55
CA TYR A 30 5.99 -3.94 14.38
C TYR A 30 5.40 -4.49 15.67
N VAL A 31 4.24 -3.98 16.09
CA VAL A 31 3.56 -4.36 17.34
C VAL A 31 2.22 -5.04 17.14
N GLY A 32 1.77 -5.17 15.88
CA GLY A 32 0.53 -5.84 15.51
C GLY A 32 -0.73 -5.00 15.77
N SER A 33 -1.77 -5.27 14.98
CA SER A 33 -3.02 -4.50 14.97
C SER A 33 -3.79 -4.52 16.30
N ASP A 34 -3.69 -5.61 17.06
CA ASP A 34 -4.32 -5.75 18.38
C ASP A 34 -3.81 -4.70 19.39
N THR A 35 -2.55 -4.28 19.27
CA THR A 35 -1.98 -3.21 20.11
C THR A 35 -2.66 -1.87 19.85
N CYS A 36 -3.17 -1.64 18.64
CA CYS A 36 -3.85 -0.40 18.26
C CYS A 36 -5.30 -0.36 18.79
N ALA A 37 -5.94 -1.51 18.98
CA ALA A 37 -7.38 -1.62 19.24
C ALA A 37 -7.87 -0.87 20.50
N PRO A 38 -7.17 -0.87 21.65
CA PRO A 38 -7.64 -0.16 22.86
C PRO A 38 -7.77 1.35 22.69
N CYS A 39 -6.90 1.98 21.89
CA CYS A 39 -6.91 3.43 21.63
C CYS A 39 -7.70 3.80 20.37
N HIS A 40 -7.75 2.90 19.38
CA HIS A 40 -8.36 3.14 18.06
C HIS A 40 -9.52 2.19 17.74
N GLY A 41 -10.27 1.74 18.75
CA GLY A 41 -11.26 0.67 18.63
C GLY A 41 -12.30 0.85 17.51
N ALA A 42 -12.74 2.08 17.23
CA ALA A 42 -13.65 2.35 16.12
C ALA A 42 -13.00 2.06 14.75
N LYS A 43 -11.77 2.55 14.52
CA LYS A 43 -11.02 2.32 13.28
C LYS A 43 -10.63 0.86 13.15
N HIS A 44 -10.14 0.25 14.24
CA HIS A 44 -9.79 -1.16 14.27
C HIS A 44 -11.01 -2.04 13.92
N GLY A 45 -12.14 -1.86 14.61
CA GLY A 45 -13.34 -2.65 14.38
C GLY A 45 -13.89 -2.53 12.95
N SER A 46 -13.88 -1.34 12.35
CA SER A 46 -14.33 -1.18 10.96
C SER A 46 -13.29 -1.65 9.94
N PHE A 47 -12.00 -1.52 10.24
CA PHE A 47 -10.90 -1.96 9.39
C PHE A 47 -10.82 -3.49 9.30
N GLN A 48 -11.00 -4.21 10.41
CA GLN A 48 -11.02 -5.68 10.43
C GLN A 48 -12.16 -6.27 9.57
N GLN A 49 -13.13 -5.45 9.19
CA GLN A 49 -14.15 -5.87 8.23
C GLN A 49 -13.66 -5.80 6.80
N THR A 50 -12.71 -4.93 6.43
CA THR A 50 -12.22 -4.69 5.04
C THR A 50 -11.55 -5.91 4.42
N TRP A 51 -11.28 -5.89 3.11
CA TRP A 51 -10.54 -6.97 2.46
C TRP A 51 -9.02 -6.89 2.68
N HIS A 52 -8.47 -5.72 3.01
CA HIS A 52 -7.05 -5.58 3.38
C HIS A 52 -6.70 -6.39 4.63
N ALA A 53 -7.44 -6.17 5.73
CA ALA A 53 -7.28 -6.92 6.99
C ALA A 53 -7.56 -8.43 6.83
N LYS A 54 -8.19 -8.79 5.72
CA LYS A 54 -8.70 -10.11 5.37
C LYS A 54 -7.91 -10.72 4.22
N MET A 55 -6.77 -10.15 3.83
CA MET A 55 -6.04 -10.62 2.66
C MET A 55 -5.39 -11.98 2.90
N LEU A 56 -4.92 -12.25 4.12
CA LEU A 56 -4.39 -13.55 4.54
C LEU A 56 -5.01 -13.92 5.90
N ARG A 57 -5.50 -15.15 6.03
CA ARG A 57 -6.06 -15.68 7.29
C ARG A 57 -5.76 -17.17 7.44
N PRO A 58 -5.62 -17.68 8.67
CA PRO A 58 -5.59 -19.13 8.90
C PRO A 58 -6.86 -19.79 8.34
N ALA A 59 -6.69 -20.97 7.77
CA ALA A 59 -7.79 -21.72 7.19
C ALA A 59 -8.72 -22.31 8.27
N ASN A 60 -10.02 -22.18 8.05
CA ASN A 60 -11.10 -22.77 8.85
C ASN A 60 -12.44 -22.62 8.11
N GLU A 61 -13.50 -23.20 8.67
CA GLU A 61 -14.86 -23.16 8.12
C GLU A 61 -15.41 -21.74 7.91
N GLU A 62 -14.94 -20.72 8.64
CA GLU A 62 -15.39 -19.33 8.50
C GLU A 62 -14.64 -18.55 7.41
N THR A 63 -13.44 -19.01 7.04
CA THR A 63 -12.54 -18.28 6.14
C THR A 63 -12.45 -18.90 4.75
N ILE A 64 -12.64 -20.21 4.63
CA ILE A 64 -12.73 -20.93 3.37
C ILE A 64 -14.11 -20.69 2.76
N VAL A 65 -14.15 -20.19 1.52
CA VAL A 65 -15.40 -20.04 0.76
C VAL A 65 -15.48 -20.94 -0.48
N GLY A 66 -14.40 -21.67 -0.79
CA GLY A 66 -14.37 -22.64 -1.89
C GLY A 66 -15.17 -23.90 -1.59
N ASP A 67 -15.79 -24.46 -2.62
CA ASP A 67 -16.51 -25.73 -2.52
C ASP A 67 -15.54 -26.93 -2.65
N PHE A 68 -15.02 -27.40 -1.52
CA PHE A 68 -14.17 -28.58 -1.43
C PHE A 68 -14.94 -29.92 -1.52
N THR A 69 -16.27 -29.87 -1.65
CA THR A 69 -17.08 -31.07 -1.88
C THR A 69 -17.31 -31.35 -3.37
N SER A 70 -16.91 -30.40 -4.22
CA SER A 70 -17.03 -30.51 -5.67
C SER A 70 -16.18 -31.65 -6.23
N SER A 71 -16.65 -32.26 -7.33
CA SER A 71 -15.88 -33.22 -8.13
C SER A 71 -15.17 -32.54 -9.31
N ASP A 72 -14.87 -31.26 -9.18
CA ASP A 72 -14.21 -30.46 -10.20
C ASP A 72 -12.80 -31.01 -10.49
N PRO A 73 -12.45 -31.31 -11.75
CA PRO A 73 -11.11 -31.79 -12.08
C PRO A 73 -9.99 -30.79 -11.75
N ASP A 74 -10.31 -29.49 -11.68
CA ASP A 74 -9.34 -28.45 -11.35
C ASP A 74 -9.11 -28.32 -9.84
N LEU A 75 -9.93 -28.96 -8.99
CA LEU A 75 -9.66 -29.11 -7.56
C LEU A 75 -8.71 -30.30 -7.33
N THR A 76 -7.43 -29.99 -7.10
CA THR A 76 -6.37 -31.02 -7.03
C THR A 76 -5.87 -31.33 -5.62
N PHE A 77 -6.49 -30.77 -4.58
CA PHE A 77 -6.12 -30.95 -3.18
C PHE A 77 -7.37 -30.96 -2.27
N SER A 78 -7.21 -31.37 -1.02
CA SER A 78 -8.28 -31.40 -0.03
C SER A 78 -8.25 -30.18 0.88
N GLY A 79 -9.38 -29.86 1.52
CA GLY A 79 -9.43 -28.77 2.50
C GLY A 79 -8.50 -28.99 3.70
N ASP A 80 -8.16 -30.25 4.01
CA ASP A 80 -7.24 -30.61 5.10
C ASP A 80 -5.78 -30.25 4.78
N ASP A 81 -5.45 -29.99 3.50
CA ASP A 81 -4.10 -29.60 3.07
C ASP A 81 -3.85 -28.08 3.22
N VAL A 82 -4.89 -27.31 3.58
CA VAL A 82 -4.87 -25.84 3.58
C VAL A 82 -4.52 -25.30 4.97
N GLU A 83 -3.43 -24.53 5.05
CA GLU A 83 -2.99 -23.82 6.25
C GLU A 83 -3.53 -22.38 6.30
N TYR A 84 -3.50 -21.69 5.16
CA TYR A 84 -3.98 -20.31 5.05
C TYR A 84 -4.82 -20.09 3.79
N VAL A 85 -5.68 -19.08 3.86
CA VAL A 85 -6.47 -18.57 2.75
C VAL A 85 -5.99 -17.17 2.38
N VAL A 86 -5.73 -16.95 1.10
CA VAL A 86 -5.40 -15.65 0.51
C VAL A 86 -6.57 -15.14 -0.33
N GLY A 87 -6.97 -13.88 -0.11
CA GLY A 87 -8.09 -13.26 -0.83
C GLY A 87 -9.46 -13.47 -0.16
N GLY A 88 -10.53 -13.34 -0.93
CA GLY A 88 -11.89 -13.58 -0.42
C GLY A 88 -13.04 -12.96 -1.21
N GLN A 89 -12.89 -11.75 -1.74
CA GLN A 89 -14.02 -11.08 -2.40
C GLN A 89 -14.36 -11.68 -3.77
N PHE A 90 -13.34 -11.82 -4.59
CA PHE A 90 -13.44 -12.15 -6.00
C PHE A 90 -12.90 -13.56 -6.24
N SER A 91 -11.80 -13.88 -5.59
CA SER A 91 -11.18 -15.20 -5.62
C SER A 91 -10.52 -15.54 -4.28
N GLN A 92 -10.32 -16.83 -4.06
CA GLN A 92 -9.48 -17.37 -2.98
C GLN A 92 -8.41 -18.29 -3.53
N ARG A 93 -7.21 -18.13 -3.01
CA ARG A 93 -6.09 -19.06 -3.17
C ARG A 93 -5.74 -19.64 -1.81
N TYR A 94 -5.12 -20.80 -1.82
CA TYR A 94 -4.93 -21.62 -0.64
C TYR A 94 -3.45 -21.92 -0.47
N LEU A 95 -2.94 -21.81 0.75
CA LEU A 95 -1.52 -22.03 1.05
C LEU A 95 -1.35 -23.32 1.84
N THR A 96 -0.29 -24.04 1.56
CA THR A 96 0.18 -25.18 2.36
C THR A 96 1.65 -24.98 2.73
N GLU A 97 2.11 -25.61 3.82
CA GLU A 97 3.50 -25.57 4.24
C GLU A 97 4.26 -26.81 3.72
N VAL A 98 5.38 -26.58 3.06
CA VAL A 98 6.31 -27.63 2.62
C VAL A 98 7.71 -27.26 3.09
N ASP A 99 8.30 -28.11 3.94
CA ASP A 99 9.64 -27.93 4.50
C ASP A 99 9.88 -26.56 5.16
N GLY A 100 8.84 -25.98 5.77
CA GLY A 100 8.90 -24.69 6.48
C GLY A 100 8.69 -23.45 5.61
N GLU A 101 8.35 -23.61 4.33
CA GLU A 101 7.97 -22.52 3.42
C GLU A 101 6.51 -22.70 2.97
N LEU A 102 5.79 -21.59 2.79
CA LEU A 102 4.42 -21.63 2.29
C LEU A 102 4.41 -21.60 0.76
N TYR A 103 3.52 -22.37 0.17
CA TYR A 103 3.30 -22.37 -1.28
C TYR A 103 1.82 -22.23 -1.60
N VAL A 104 1.50 -21.51 -2.67
CA VAL A 104 0.13 -21.44 -3.19
C VAL A 104 -0.19 -22.76 -3.86
N LEU A 105 -1.22 -23.45 -3.36
CA LEU A 105 -1.73 -24.68 -3.93
C LEU A 105 -2.24 -24.46 -5.37
N PRO A 106 -2.17 -25.48 -6.24
CA PRO A 106 -2.29 -25.31 -7.69
C PRO A 106 -3.71 -25.06 -8.24
N SER A 107 -4.64 -24.63 -7.40
CA SER A 107 -6.01 -24.29 -7.79
C SER A 107 -6.50 -23.02 -7.09
N GLN A 108 -7.26 -22.23 -7.82
CA GLN A 108 -7.93 -21.03 -7.32
C GLN A 108 -9.45 -21.26 -7.32
N TRP A 109 -10.13 -20.72 -6.31
CA TRP A 109 -11.58 -20.61 -6.31
C TRP A 109 -12.01 -19.22 -6.78
N ASN A 110 -12.83 -19.15 -7.83
CA ASN A 110 -13.51 -17.92 -8.25
C ASN A 110 -14.85 -17.82 -7.51
N VAL A 111 -15.04 -16.78 -6.69
CA VAL A 111 -16.25 -16.60 -5.86
C VAL A 111 -17.50 -16.39 -6.70
N SER A 112 -17.35 -15.72 -7.83
CA SER A 112 -18.36 -15.63 -8.88
C SER A 112 -17.66 -15.99 -10.19
N PRO A 113 -18.11 -17.04 -10.91
CA PRO A 113 -19.41 -17.74 -10.78
C PRO A 113 -19.50 -18.84 -9.69
N GLY A 114 -18.42 -19.13 -8.97
CA GLY A 114 -18.37 -20.26 -8.03
C GLY A 114 -17.77 -21.50 -8.69
N GLU A 115 -16.51 -21.41 -9.10
CA GLU A 115 -15.81 -22.47 -9.85
C GLU A 115 -14.35 -22.59 -9.41
N TRP A 116 -13.80 -23.78 -9.55
CA TRP A 116 -12.36 -24.00 -9.45
C TRP A 116 -11.71 -23.74 -10.81
N VAL A 117 -10.51 -23.17 -10.79
CA VAL A 117 -9.69 -22.96 -11.97
C VAL A 117 -8.24 -23.33 -11.65
N PRO A 118 -7.45 -23.80 -12.63
CA PRO A 118 -6.03 -24.07 -12.42
C PRO A 118 -5.27 -22.79 -12.05
N TYR A 119 -4.31 -22.92 -11.15
CA TYR A 119 -3.41 -21.82 -10.78
C TYR A 119 -1.98 -22.33 -10.67
N HIS A 120 -1.16 -22.09 -11.69
CA HIS A 120 0.24 -22.57 -11.72
C HIS A 120 0.40 -24.09 -11.44
N PRO A 121 -0.42 -24.99 -12.04
CA PRO A 121 -0.38 -26.41 -11.69
C PRO A 121 0.96 -27.10 -11.97
N GLU A 122 1.73 -26.58 -12.93
CA GLU A 122 3.00 -27.17 -13.37
C GLU A 122 4.21 -26.66 -12.56
N ASP A 123 4.10 -25.49 -11.92
CA ASP A 123 5.23 -24.77 -11.30
C ASP A 123 4.95 -24.24 -9.88
N TRP A 124 3.84 -24.62 -9.24
CA TRP A 124 3.46 -24.07 -7.93
C TRP A 124 4.51 -24.23 -6.82
N LEU A 125 5.30 -25.31 -6.85
CA LEU A 125 6.42 -25.55 -5.91
C LEU A 125 7.68 -24.72 -6.22
N ASP A 126 7.77 -24.10 -7.38
CA ASP A 126 8.85 -23.17 -7.73
C ASP A 126 8.51 -21.72 -7.33
N ARG A 127 7.34 -21.52 -6.69
CA ARG A 127 6.77 -20.20 -6.37
C ARG A 127 6.53 -20.05 -4.86
N PRO A 128 7.60 -19.96 -4.04
CA PRO A 128 7.46 -19.76 -2.59
C PRO A 128 6.71 -18.48 -2.25
N TYR A 129 5.81 -18.56 -1.28
CA TYR A 129 4.96 -17.45 -0.87
C TYR A 129 5.79 -16.24 -0.41
N SER A 130 6.89 -16.49 0.29
CA SER A 130 7.85 -15.47 0.75
C SER A 130 8.32 -14.53 -0.37
N ARG A 131 8.49 -15.00 -1.61
CA ARG A 131 9.05 -14.20 -2.72
C ARG A 131 8.03 -13.55 -3.63
N TYR A 132 6.90 -14.22 -3.81
CA TYR A 132 5.90 -13.81 -4.80
C TYR A 132 4.69 -13.11 -4.18
N CYS A 133 4.47 -13.23 -2.86
CA CYS A 133 3.18 -12.85 -2.27
C CYS A 133 3.29 -12.19 -0.90
N ALA A 134 4.21 -12.64 -0.05
CA ALA A 134 4.21 -12.29 1.38
C ALA A 134 4.31 -10.79 1.62
N GLY A 135 5.16 -10.05 0.90
CA GLY A 135 5.31 -8.61 1.10
C GLY A 135 4.05 -7.79 0.82
N CYS A 136 3.19 -8.25 -0.09
CA CYS A 136 1.93 -7.57 -0.40
C CYS A 136 0.74 -8.05 0.46
N HIS A 137 0.83 -9.26 1.02
CA HIS A 137 -0.29 -9.95 1.67
C HIS A 137 -0.11 -10.15 3.19
N THR A 138 1.01 -9.69 3.75
CA THR A 138 1.32 -9.69 5.18
C THR A 138 1.73 -8.30 5.64
N THR A 139 2.00 -8.15 6.94
CA THR A 139 2.51 -6.90 7.51
C THR A 139 3.88 -7.12 8.12
N GLY A 140 4.82 -6.25 7.75
CA GLY A 140 6.19 -6.29 8.25
C GLY A 140 6.96 -7.52 7.79
N PHE A 141 6.89 -7.83 6.49
CA PHE A 141 7.73 -8.87 5.88
C PHE A 141 9.21 -8.49 5.99
N ASP A 142 10.05 -9.46 6.34
CA ASP A 142 11.49 -9.35 6.49
C ASP A 142 12.17 -10.32 5.52
N ALA A 143 12.87 -9.78 4.53
CA ALA A 143 13.52 -10.57 3.47
C ALA A 143 14.76 -11.34 3.95
N GLU A 144 15.38 -10.97 5.08
CA GLU A 144 16.53 -11.71 5.62
C GLU A 144 16.10 -13.02 6.28
N THR A 145 14.94 -12.99 6.93
CA THR A 145 14.37 -14.14 7.65
C THR A 145 13.27 -14.86 6.86
N GLU A 146 12.76 -14.25 5.79
CA GLU A 146 11.59 -14.70 5.02
C GLU A 146 10.33 -14.87 5.90
N THR A 147 10.22 -14.07 6.97
CA THR A 147 9.07 -14.07 7.90
C THR A 147 8.32 -12.74 7.89
N TRP A 148 7.20 -12.66 8.60
CA TRP A 148 6.38 -11.46 8.74
C TRP A 148 5.87 -11.28 10.17
N ALA A 149 5.55 -10.03 10.53
CA ALA A 149 5.08 -9.67 11.87
C ALA A 149 3.61 -10.02 12.11
N GLU A 150 2.75 -9.89 11.09
CA GLU A 150 1.31 -10.16 11.21
C GLU A 150 0.71 -10.64 9.88
N ALA A 151 -0.26 -11.56 9.95
CA ALA A 151 -0.98 -12.03 8.78
C ALA A 151 -1.95 -10.96 8.26
N GLY A 152 -1.99 -10.80 6.92
CA GLY A 152 -2.85 -9.83 6.24
C GLY A 152 -2.22 -8.45 6.13
N VAL A 153 -2.87 -7.57 5.38
CA VAL A 153 -2.49 -6.16 5.27
C VAL A 153 -3.13 -5.44 6.46
N GLN A 154 -2.34 -5.20 7.50
CA GLN A 154 -2.79 -4.65 8.77
C GLN A 154 -2.36 -3.20 8.94
N CYS A 155 -2.61 -2.61 10.12
CA CYS A 155 -2.44 -1.18 10.36
C CYS A 155 -1.04 -0.68 9.95
N GLU A 156 -0.01 -1.41 10.36
CA GLU A 156 1.39 -1.01 10.20
C GLU A 156 1.91 -1.17 8.76
N ALA A 157 1.20 -1.88 7.87
CA ALA A 157 1.54 -1.94 6.44
C ALA A 157 1.37 -0.57 5.75
N CYS A 158 0.50 0.29 6.29
CA CYS A 158 0.30 1.66 5.80
C CYS A 158 0.84 2.73 6.76
N HIS A 159 0.91 2.42 8.06
CA HIS A 159 1.31 3.36 9.10
C HIS A 159 2.77 3.21 9.56
N GLY A 160 3.49 2.22 9.03
CA GLY A 160 4.83 1.86 9.50
C GLY A 160 4.82 1.21 10.89
N PRO A 161 6.00 0.82 11.41
CA PRO A 161 6.14 0.18 12.72
C PRO A 161 5.71 1.11 13.87
N GLY A 162 4.79 0.65 14.72
CA GLY A 162 4.12 1.44 15.74
C GLY A 162 4.73 1.40 17.14
N SER A 163 5.83 0.67 17.35
CA SER A 163 6.44 0.50 18.68
C SER A 163 6.83 1.81 19.37
N GLU A 164 7.41 2.78 18.65
CA GLU A 164 7.74 4.09 19.23
C GLU A 164 6.48 4.87 19.62
N HIS A 165 5.47 4.88 18.75
CA HIS A 165 4.18 5.51 19.04
C HIS A 165 3.53 4.97 20.31
N VAL A 166 3.55 3.65 20.50
CA VAL A 166 3.01 3.00 21.70
C VAL A 166 3.86 3.33 22.93
N ALA A 167 5.19 3.25 22.83
CA ALA A 167 6.11 3.54 23.92
C ALA A 167 6.01 5.00 24.39
N LEU A 168 5.70 5.93 23.48
CA LEU A 168 5.51 7.34 23.74
C LEU A 168 4.05 7.72 24.02
N ALA A 169 3.24 6.77 24.52
CA ALA A 169 1.86 6.99 24.94
C ALA A 169 0.95 7.61 23.85
N GLY A 170 1.15 7.19 22.60
CA GLY A 170 0.34 7.61 21.47
C GLY A 170 0.80 8.92 20.80
N GLU A 171 2.09 9.28 20.93
CA GLU A 171 2.65 10.46 20.27
C GLU A 171 2.46 10.37 18.76
N ARG A 172 1.77 11.35 18.17
CA ARG A 172 1.32 11.29 16.77
C ARG A 172 2.48 11.42 15.79
N ALA A 173 3.53 12.12 16.18
CA ALA A 173 4.72 12.28 15.34
C ALA A 173 5.58 11.00 15.27
N ALA A 174 5.33 10.01 16.13
CA ALA A 174 6.08 8.75 16.19
C ALA A 174 5.44 7.60 15.38
N ILE A 175 4.46 7.91 14.52
CA ILE A 175 3.87 6.97 13.56
C ILE A 175 3.47 7.72 12.30
N VAL A 176 3.53 7.04 11.15
CA VAL A 176 3.10 7.64 9.89
C VAL A 176 1.60 7.87 9.95
N ASN A 177 1.16 9.03 9.52
CA ASN A 177 -0.25 9.28 9.26
C ASN A 177 -0.41 9.60 7.78
N PRO A 178 -0.87 8.64 6.94
CA PRO A 178 -1.03 8.86 5.51
C PRO A 178 -1.84 10.13 5.18
N ALA A 179 -2.80 10.53 6.01
CA ALA A 179 -3.57 11.75 5.75
C ALA A 179 -2.76 13.06 5.89
N LEU A 180 -1.56 13.01 6.47
CA LEU A 180 -0.65 14.16 6.65
C LEU A 180 0.56 14.11 5.72
N GLU A 181 0.74 13.03 4.98
CA GLU A 181 1.83 12.90 4.02
C GLU A 181 1.57 13.76 2.77
N GLU A 182 2.64 14.06 2.05
CA GLU A 182 2.54 14.66 0.72
C GLU A 182 1.85 13.68 -0.25
N PHE A 183 1.11 14.18 -1.23
CA PHE A 183 0.16 13.34 -2.00
C PHE A 183 0.87 12.16 -2.70
N GLN A 184 2.11 12.33 -3.16
CA GLN A 184 2.86 11.27 -3.80
C GLN A 184 3.17 10.16 -2.78
N ALA A 185 3.65 10.53 -1.59
CA ALA A 185 3.87 9.56 -0.51
C ALA A 185 2.58 8.85 -0.08
N GLN A 186 1.43 9.55 -0.07
CA GLN A 186 0.13 8.90 0.17
C GLN A 186 -0.19 7.81 -0.84
N THR A 187 0.06 8.08 -2.12
CA THR A 187 -0.24 7.16 -3.21
C THR A 187 0.77 6.01 -3.27
N GLU A 188 2.05 6.27 -2.99
CA GLU A 188 3.12 5.26 -2.93
C GLU A 188 2.85 4.17 -1.87
N ILE A 189 2.22 4.53 -0.74
CA ILE A 189 1.78 3.56 0.27
C ILE A 189 0.80 2.53 -0.33
N CYS A 190 -0.04 2.93 -1.29
CA CYS A 190 -0.91 2.01 -2.01
C CYS A 190 -0.14 1.27 -3.11
N GLY A 191 0.73 2.00 -3.82
CA GLY A 191 1.54 1.48 -4.92
C GLY A 191 2.51 0.37 -4.54
N GLN A 192 2.91 0.27 -3.27
CA GLN A 192 3.77 -0.84 -2.81
C GLN A 192 3.16 -2.23 -3.06
N CYS A 193 1.82 -2.33 -3.10
CA CYS A 193 1.08 -3.58 -3.39
C CYS A 193 0.24 -3.49 -4.67
N HIS A 194 -0.37 -2.33 -4.94
CA HIS A 194 -1.22 -2.10 -6.12
C HIS A 194 -0.41 -1.71 -7.35
N SER A 195 0.70 -2.42 -7.54
CA SER A 195 1.63 -2.26 -8.66
C SER A 195 2.17 -3.64 -9.06
N ARG A 196 2.90 -3.69 -10.17
CA ARG A 196 3.56 -4.90 -10.67
C ARG A 196 4.97 -4.57 -11.08
N GLY A 197 5.90 -5.47 -10.79
CA GLY A 197 7.33 -5.21 -10.94
C GLY A 197 8.14 -6.10 -10.01
N THR A 198 9.40 -5.74 -9.80
CA THR A 198 10.28 -6.44 -8.86
C THR A 198 11.05 -5.46 -8.00
N ASP A 199 11.59 -5.94 -6.89
CA ASP A 199 12.66 -5.25 -6.20
C ASP A 199 13.90 -5.09 -7.12
N PRO A 200 14.86 -4.21 -6.79
CA PRO A 200 16.04 -3.97 -7.62
C PRO A 200 16.94 -5.19 -7.87
N THR A 201 16.86 -6.22 -7.02
CA THR A 201 17.60 -7.48 -7.21
C THR A 201 16.89 -8.45 -8.15
N GLY A 202 15.59 -8.27 -8.38
CA GLY A 202 14.74 -9.15 -9.19
C GLY A 202 14.35 -10.45 -8.48
N VAL A 203 14.51 -10.53 -7.16
CA VAL A 203 14.22 -11.73 -6.35
C VAL A 203 12.79 -11.73 -5.84
N TYR A 204 12.25 -10.55 -5.52
CA TYR A 204 10.92 -10.35 -4.96
C TYR A 204 10.04 -9.57 -5.94
N GLU A 205 8.77 -9.95 -6.05
CA GLU A 205 7.77 -9.24 -6.88
C GLU A 205 7.13 -8.04 -6.16
N PHE A 206 7.79 -7.53 -5.12
CA PHE A 206 7.34 -6.42 -4.26
C PHE A 206 8.55 -5.66 -3.66
N PRO A 207 8.38 -4.41 -3.21
CA PRO A 207 9.51 -3.60 -2.72
C PRO A 207 9.90 -3.93 -1.27
N ILE A 208 10.97 -4.69 -1.08
CA ILE A 208 11.45 -5.09 0.26
C ILE A 208 12.04 -3.95 1.10
N ASP A 209 12.56 -2.90 0.45
CA ASP A 209 13.19 -1.76 1.13
C ASP A 209 12.26 -0.54 1.28
N PHE A 210 11.04 -0.60 0.73
CA PHE A 210 10.06 0.46 0.87
C PHE A 210 9.31 0.32 2.20
N GLN A 211 9.19 1.42 2.93
CA GLN A 211 8.39 1.49 4.14
C GLN A 211 7.64 2.82 4.16
N PRO A 212 6.35 2.86 4.54
CA PRO A 212 5.66 4.11 4.81
C PRO A 212 6.46 4.99 5.79
N GLY A 213 6.66 6.26 5.43
CA GLY A 213 7.46 7.22 6.21
C GLY A 213 8.97 6.93 6.25
N GLY A 214 9.43 5.91 5.51
CA GLY A 214 10.84 5.62 5.32
C GLY A 214 11.53 6.62 4.39
N PRO A 215 12.86 6.47 4.20
CA PRO A 215 13.65 7.44 3.43
C PRO A 215 13.54 7.25 1.90
N LEU A 216 13.09 6.08 1.44
CA LEU A 216 13.02 5.75 0.01
C LEU A 216 11.64 6.09 -0.56
N LYS A 217 11.62 6.56 -1.81
CA LYS A 217 10.41 6.58 -2.62
C LYS A 217 10.17 5.19 -3.21
N LEU A 218 8.92 4.92 -3.58
CA LEU A 218 8.58 3.62 -4.19
C LEU A 218 9.41 3.36 -5.46
N ASP A 219 9.60 4.37 -6.30
CA ASP A 219 10.41 4.25 -7.53
C ASP A 219 11.91 4.01 -7.26
N ASP A 220 12.41 4.29 -6.05
CA ASP A 220 13.80 3.98 -5.64
C ASP A 220 13.94 2.51 -5.21
N ALA A 221 12.84 1.90 -4.75
CA ALA A 221 12.80 0.57 -4.15
C ALA A 221 12.06 -0.47 -5.02
N PHE A 222 11.52 -0.07 -6.17
CA PHE A 222 10.70 -0.93 -7.02
C PHE A 222 10.87 -0.61 -8.50
N ILE A 223 11.12 -1.64 -9.30
CA ILE A 223 11.22 -1.56 -10.75
C ILE A 223 9.88 -2.00 -11.35
N ALA A 224 9.09 -1.04 -11.82
CA ALA A 224 7.80 -1.32 -12.43
C ALA A 224 7.93 -2.20 -13.70
N ALA A 225 7.01 -3.15 -13.84
CA ALA A 225 6.88 -3.98 -15.03
C ALA A 225 6.51 -3.11 -16.26
N THR A 226 6.94 -3.55 -17.44
CA THR A 226 6.70 -2.86 -18.73
C THR A 226 6.49 -3.82 -19.91
N ASP A 227 6.31 -5.12 -19.61
CA ASP A 227 6.19 -6.17 -20.62
C ASP A 227 4.82 -6.19 -21.32
N GLU A 228 4.76 -6.84 -22.49
CA GLU A 228 3.54 -6.94 -23.30
C GLU A 228 2.52 -7.95 -22.73
N GLU A 229 2.90 -8.75 -21.73
CA GLU A 229 2.00 -9.69 -21.06
C GLU A 229 1.03 -8.94 -20.13
N HIS A 230 1.55 -7.95 -19.40
CA HIS A 230 0.78 -7.21 -18.40
C HIS A 230 0.30 -5.82 -18.86
N PHE A 231 0.64 -5.38 -20.07
CA PHE A 231 0.22 -4.08 -20.59
C PHE A 231 -0.34 -4.17 -22.01
N TRP A 232 -1.39 -3.39 -22.25
CA TRP A 232 -1.89 -3.12 -23.57
C TRP A 232 -0.92 -2.24 -24.36
N PRO A 233 -1.00 -2.20 -25.71
CA PRO A 233 -0.12 -1.38 -26.54
C PRO A 233 -0.17 0.14 -26.28
N ASP A 234 -1.23 0.66 -25.64
CA ASP A 234 -1.32 2.06 -25.21
C ASP A 234 -0.68 2.31 -23.82
N GLY A 235 -0.19 1.25 -23.18
CA GLY A 235 0.40 1.26 -21.86
C GLY A 235 -0.62 1.15 -20.72
N SER A 236 -1.91 1.02 -20.99
CA SER A 236 -2.89 0.69 -19.94
C SER A 236 -2.70 -0.74 -19.45
N SER A 237 -3.05 -0.96 -18.19
CA SER A 237 -2.87 -2.25 -17.53
C SER A 237 -3.80 -3.33 -18.10
N LYS A 238 -3.27 -4.55 -18.23
CA LYS A 238 -3.98 -5.74 -18.74
C LYS A 238 -4.16 -6.82 -17.66
N ALA A 239 -3.46 -6.71 -16.54
CA ALA A 239 -3.48 -7.70 -15.48
C ALA A 239 -3.85 -7.09 -14.11
N HIS A 240 -4.02 -7.97 -13.13
CA HIS A 240 -4.39 -7.59 -11.77
C HIS A 240 -3.32 -6.78 -11.03
N HIS A 241 -3.77 -5.93 -10.09
CA HIS A 241 -3.00 -5.06 -9.18
C HIS A 241 -2.02 -4.10 -9.86
N GLN A 242 -2.46 -3.40 -10.91
CA GLN A 242 -1.63 -2.40 -11.61
C GLN A 242 -2.20 -0.98 -11.51
N GLU A 243 -3.13 -0.72 -10.57
CA GLU A 243 -3.84 0.55 -10.47
C GLU A 243 -2.91 1.75 -10.25
N TYR A 244 -1.80 1.56 -9.52
CA TYR A 244 -0.80 2.61 -9.33
C TYR A 244 -0.07 2.96 -10.63
N LEU A 245 0.24 1.97 -11.46
CA LEU A 245 0.94 2.18 -12.74
C LEU A 245 0.06 2.90 -13.76
N ASP A 246 -1.23 2.57 -13.74
CA ASP A 246 -2.27 3.28 -14.47
C ASP A 246 -2.42 4.74 -13.96
N TRP A 247 -2.50 4.93 -12.64
CA TRP A 247 -2.63 6.25 -12.01
C TRP A 247 -1.45 7.18 -12.32
N LYS A 248 -0.21 6.67 -12.33
CA LYS A 248 1.00 7.44 -12.71
C LYS A 248 0.94 7.98 -14.14
N LYS A 249 0.13 7.39 -15.02
CA LYS A 249 -0.07 7.85 -16.41
C LYS A 249 -1.27 8.80 -16.54
N SER A 250 -2.02 8.98 -15.46
CA SER A 250 -3.26 9.74 -15.47
C SER A 250 -3.04 11.23 -15.14
N PRO A 251 -3.97 12.11 -15.54
CA PRO A 251 -3.96 13.50 -15.08
C PRO A 251 -4.13 13.65 -13.56
N HIS A 252 -4.61 12.62 -12.87
CA HIS A 252 -4.77 12.62 -11.41
C HIS A 252 -3.43 12.52 -10.65
N GLU A 253 -2.33 12.17 -11.32
CA GLU A 253 -0.97 12.28 -10.77
C GLU A 253 -0.65 13.74 -10.37
N ALA A 254 -1.37 14.73 -10.90
CA ALA A 254 -1.19 16.15 -10.55
C ALA A 254 -1.72 16.54 -9.15
N GLY A 255 -2.16 15.59 -8.31
CA GLY A 255 -2.50 15.87 -6.90
C GLY A 255 -3.74 15.15 -6.35
N VAL A 256 -4.26 14.12 -7.00
CA VAL A 256 -5.40 13.32 -6.53
C VAL A 256 -4.92 11.93 -6.14
N SER A 257 -4.70 11.69 -4.85
CA SER A 257 -4.26 10.39 -4.32
C SER A 257 -5.39 9.35 -4.24
N CYS A 258 -5.02 8.07 -4.06
CA CYS A 258 -5.97 6.94 -3.97
C CYS A 258 -7.05 7.16 -2.91
N VAL A 259 -6.69 7.74 -1.76
CA VAL A 259 -7.58 7.94 -0.61
C VAL A 259 -8.61 9.06 -0.81
N PHE A 260 -8.54 9.82 -1.91
CA PHE A 260 -9.64 10.70 -2.32
C PHE A 260 -10.85 9.88 -2.78
N CYS A 261 -10.64 8.76 -3.46
CA CYS A 261 -11.71 7.91 -3.96
C CYS A 261 -12.00 6.71 -3.05
N HIS A 262 -10.97 6.18 -2.38
CA HIS A 262 -11.08 4.99 -1.53
C HIS A 262 -11.09 5.32 -0.04
N VAL A 263 -11.71 4.43 0.73
CA VAL A 263 -11.60 4.40 2.20
C VAL A 263 -10.76 3.21 2.63
N SER A 264 -9.78 3.46 3.50
CA SER A 264 -8.88 2.41 3.99
C SER A 264 -9.41 1.72 5.25
N HIS A 265 -10.17 2.43 6.09
CA HIS A 265 -10.58 1.96 7.42
C HIS A 265 -12.03 1.45 7.48
N SER A 266 -12.72 1.28 6.36
CA SER A 266 -14.08 0.74 6.33
C SER A 266 -14.38 0.06 5.00
N ARG A 267 -15.51 -0.65 4.92
CA ARG A 267 -16.00 -1.32 3.71
C ARG A 267 -16.34 -0.38 2.55
N GLY A 268 -16.40 0.94 2.79
CA GLY A 268 -16.85 1.92 1.79
C GLY A 268 -18.32 1.77 1.43
N GLU A 269 -18.76 2.51 0.42
CA GLU A 269 -20.11 2.46 -0.12
C GLU A 269 -20.26 1.44 -1.25
N THR A 270 -19.15 0.88 -1.74
CA THR A 270 -19.14 -0.15 -2.79
C THR A 270 -18.29 -1.34 -2.39
N ALA A 271 -18.44 -2.44 -3.15
CA ALA A 271 -17.64 -3.63 -2.99
C ALA A 271 -16.11 -3.37 -3.15
N HIS A 272 -15.72 -2.29 -3.83
CA HIS A 272 -14.32 -1.89 -4.06
C HIS A 272 -13.81 -0.83 -3.05
N GLN A 273 -14.46 -0.71 -1.89
CA GLN A 273 -14.09 0.25 -0.83
C GLN A 273 -14.02 1.71 -1.29
N THR A 274 -14.90 2.12 -2.20
CA THR A 274 -14.97 3.53 -2.63
C THR A 274 -15.81 4.38 -1.67
N ARG A 275 -15.51 5.67 -1.57
CA ARG A 275 -16.21 6.65 -0.72
C ARG A 275 -17.63 6.96 -1.19
N TRP A 276 -17.88 6.85 -2.50
CA TRP A 276 -19.12 7.29 -3.13
C TRP A 276 -19.58 6.29 -4.18
N VAL A 277 -20.89 6.20 -4.39
CA VAL A 277 -21.51 5.40 -5.44
C VAL A 277 -21.70 6.16 -6.77
N GLY A 278 -21.76 5.40 -7.87
CA GLY A 278 -22.06 5.92 -9.21
C GLY A 278 -21.18 7.10 -9.65
N ASN A 279 -21.79 8.06 -10.36
CA ASN A 279 -21.09 9.24 -10.90
C ASN A 279 -20.71 10.27 -9.85
N HIS A 280 -21.26 10.17 -8.63
CA HIS A 280 -20.95 11.13 -7.57
C HIS A 280 -19.45 11.20 -7.30
N ARG A 281 -18.74 10.06 -7.37
CA ARG A 281 -17.28 9.98 -7.19
C ARG A 281 -16.49 10.91 -8.11
N CYS A 282 -16.97 11.12 -9.34
CA CYS A 282 -16.31 11.95 -10.35
C CYS A 282 -16.81 13.40 -10.25
N LEU A 283 -18.13 13.55 -10.06
CA LEU A 283 -18.81 14.85 -10.11
C LEU A 283 -18.56 15.74 -8.89
N ILE A 284 -17.86 15.25 -7.85
CA ILE A 284 -17.37 16.10 -6.76
C ILE A 284 -16.35 17.13 -7.27
N CYS A 285 -15.55 16.76 -8.28
CA CYS A 285 -14.58 17.64 -8.91
C CYS A 285 -14.99 18.04 -10.34
N HIS A 286 -15.59 17.11 -11.09
CA HIS A 286 -15.99 17.31 -12.50
C HIS A 286 -17.46 17.72 -12.64
N GLU A 287 -17.92 18.66 -11.82
CA GLU A 287 -19.34 19.05 -11.80
C GLU A 287 -19.83 19.58 -13.16
N GLU A 288 -18.95 20.18 -13.96
CA GLU A 288 -19.25 20.64 -15.31
C GLU A 288 -19.64 19.51 -16.27
N LYS A 289 -19.34 18.26 -15.91
CA LYS A 289 -19.70 17.04 -16.67
C LYS A 289 -20.99 16.39 -16.18
N ARG A 290 -21.71 17.00 -15.23
CA ARG A 290 -22.96 16.45 -14.68
C ARG A 290 -24.04 16.23 -15.75
N ASP A 291 -24.13 17.11 -16.74
CA ASP A 291 -25.02 16.89 -17.88
C ASP A 291 -24.39 15.91 -18.88
N LEU A 292 -24.69 14.63 -18.67
CA LEU A 292 -24.21 13.55 -19.54
C LEU A 292 -24.64 13.71 -20.99
N LYS A 293 -25.80 14.33 -21.28
CA LYS A 293 -26.22 14.54 -22.69
C LYS A 293 -25.38 15.63 -23.35
N ALA A 294 -24.98 16.65 -22.59
CA ALA A 294 -24.05 17.64 -23.11
C ALA A 294 -22.63 17.07 -23.26
N HIS A 295 -22.22 16.21 -22.33
CA HIS A 295 -20.89 15.61 -22.34
C HIS A 295 -20.73 14.51 -23.41
N VAL A 296 -21.78 13.70 -23.60
CA VAL A 296 -21.83 12.51 -24.46
C VAL A 296 -23.10 12.60 -25.33
N PRO A 297 -23.14 13.52 -26.31
CA PRO A 297 -24.37 13.87 -27.05
C PRO A 297 -24.93 12.74 -27.92
N TYR A 298 -24.13 11.70 -28.20
CA TYR A 298 -24.55 10.50 -28.91
C TYR A 298 -25.24 9.47 -28.00
N MET A 299 -25.24 9.65 -26.69
CA MET A 299 -25.97 8.79 -25.76
C MET A 299 -27.44 9.23 -25.58
N GLN A 300 -28.35 8.29 -25.82
CA GLN A 300 -29.80 8.49 -25.65
C GLN A 300 -30.26 8.28 -24.19
N THR A 301 -29.41 7.71 -23.33
CA THR A 301 -29.75 7.38 -21.93
C THR A 301 -28.88 8.18 -20.95
N GLN A 302 -29.38 8.38 -19.73
CA GLN A 302 -28.59 8.95 -18.62
C GLN A 302 -28.05 7.86 -17.68
N SER A 303 -28.15 6.59 -18.08
CA SER A 303 -27.89 5.45 -17.22
C SER A 303 -26.43 5.00 -17.22
N ALA A 304 -25.54 5.64 -17.99
CA ALA A 304 -24.12 5.32 -17.98
C ALA A 304 -23.41 5.96 -16.79
N PHE A 305 -22.44 5.22 -16.26
CA PHE A 305 -21.49 5.75 -15.31
C PHE A 305 -20.27 6.33 -16.02
N CYS A 306 -19.64 7.34 -15.44
CA CYS A 306 -18.37 7.88 -15.90
C CYS A 306 -17.31 6.78 -16.02
N THR A 307 -17.34 5.81 -15.10
CA THR A 307 -16.46 4.64 -15.08
C THR A 307 -16.65 3.71 -16.28
N ASP A 308 -17.82 3.68 -16.90
CA ASP A 308 -18.07 2.80 -18.05
C ASP A 308 -17.22 3.21 -19.26
N CYS A 309 -16.91 4.50 -19.38
CA CYS A 309 -16.10 5.04 -20.48
C CYS A 309 -14.69 5.42 -20.06
N HIS A 310 -14.52 6.02 -18.87
CA HIS A 310 -13.23 6.57 -18.43
C HIS A 310 -12.42 5.61 -17.56
N MET A 311 -13.04 4.58 -17.02
CA MET A 311 -12.35 3.53 -16.27
C MET A 311 -12.85 2.17 -16.74
N PRO A 312 -12.88 1.86 -18.06
CA PRO A 312 -13.45 0.60 -18.51
C PRO A 312 -12.71 -0.58 -17.89
N ALA A 313 -13.41 -1.71 -17.75
CA ALA A 313 -12.75 -2.95 -17.35
C ALA A 313 -11.88 -3.43 -18.51
N LEU A 314 -10.56 -3.36 -18.35
CA LEU A 314 -9.56 -3.73 -19.37
C LEU A 314 -8.57 -4.79 -18.87
N ALA A 315 -8.63 -5.13 -17.58
CA ALA A 315 -7.74 -6.08 -16.96
C ALA A 315 -8.52 -7.23 -16.32
N GLU A 316 -7.87 -8.40 -16.26
CA GLU A 316 -8.42 -9.66 -15.76
C GLU A 316 -7.88 -9.96 -14.35
N ALA A 317 -8.77 -10.18 -13.38
CA ALA A 317 -8.45 -10.66 -12.02
C ALA A 317 -8.63 -12.18 -11.87
N SER A 318 -9.52 -12.76 -12.66
CA SER A 318 -9.87 -14.17 -12.69
C SER A 318 -9.61 -14.73 -14.09
N THR A 319 -9.10 -15.96 -14.17
CA THR A 319 -8.55 -16.60 -15.38
C THR A 319 -9.56 -16.85 -16.53
N ALA A 320 -10.76 -16.28 -16.43
CA ALA A 320 -11.73 -16.29 -17.52
C ALA A 320 -11.31 -15.26 -18.58
N GLU A 321 -10.60 -15.75 -19.61
CA GLU A 321 -10.21 -15.00 -20.80
C GLU A 321 -11.38 -14.14 -21.31
N TYR A 322 -11.20 -12.81 -21.37
CA TYR A 322 -12.16 -11.79 -21.80
C TYR A 322 -13.34 -11.47 -20.86
N ASN A 323 -13.27 -11.83 -19.58
CA ASN A 323 -14.18 -11.32 -18.56
C ASN A 323 -13.49 -10.24 -17.71
N PHE A 324 -13.13 -9.11 -18.33
CA PHE A 324 -12.48 -8.01 -17.61
C PHE A 324 -13.32 -7.58 -16.41
N ASP A 325 -12.72 -7.64 -15.23
CA ASP A 325 -13.34 -7.37 -13.93
C ASP A 325 -12.56 -6.30 -13.13
N ILE A 326 -11.44 -5.81 -13.67
CA ILE A 326 -10.66 -4.70 -13.11
C ILE A 326 -10.75 -3.47 -14.01
N HIS A 327 -11.25 -2.39 -13.42
CA HIS A 327 -11.35 -1.07 -14.02
C HIS A 327 -9.96 -0.41 -14.17
N SER A 328 -9.65 0.09 -15.37
CA SER A 328 -8.43 0.87 -15.58
C SER A 328 -8.45 2.15 -14.75
N HIS A 329 -7.29 2.50 -14.18
CA HIS A 329 -7.07 3.72 -13.42
C HIS A 329 -6.29 4.78 -14.20
N THR A 330 -6.23 4.63 -15.53
CA THR A 330 -5.67 5.68 -16.39
C THR A 330 -6.62 6.88 -16.48
N PHE A 331 -7.92 6.68 -16.21
CA PHE A 331 -9.02 7.67 -16.33
C PHE A 331 -9.25 8.21 -17.75
N TRP A 332 -8.46 7.74 -18.71
CA TRP A 332 -8.64 7.98 -20.13
C TRP A 332 -9.68 6.99 -20.65
N GLY A 333 -10.55 7.43 -21.56
CA GLY A 333 -11.35 6.50 -22.33
C GLY A 333 -10.50 5.92 -23.44
N PRO A 334 -10.11 4.63 -23.42
CA PRO A 334 -9.35 4.03 -24.49
C PRO A 334 -10.15 4.18 -25.78
N ASP A 335 -9.51 4.78 -26.78
CA ASP A 335 -10.20 5.26 -27.95
C ASP A 335 -10.23 4.18 -29.05
N PRO A 336 -11.31 4.13 -29.85
CA PRO A 336 -11.45 3.13 -30.90
C PRO A 336 -10.43 3.30 -32.05
N VAL A 337 -9.79 4.46 -32.23
CA VAL A 337 -8.72 4.62 -33.24
C VAL A 337 -7.48 3.82 -32.84
N THR A 338 -7.17 3.78 -31.55
CA THR A 338 -6.10 2.94 -31.01
C THR A 338 -6.42 1.45 -31.16
N THR A 339 -7.67 1.03 -30.94
CA THR A 339 -8.13 -0.33 -31.29
C THR A 339 -7.91 -0.67 -32.76
N ILE A 340 -8.29 0.22 -33.68
CA ILE A 340 -8.11 0.00 -35.14
C ILE A 340 -6.62 -0.13 -35.48
N ARG A 341 -5.78 0.77 -34.94
CA ARG A 341 -4.34 0.81 -35.18
C ARG A 341 -3.65 -0.51 -34.82
N TYR A 342 -4.04 -1.12 -33.70
CA TYR A 342 -3.42 -2.34 -33.20
C TYR A 342 -4.12 -3.64 -33.66
N GLY A 343 -5.08 -3.54 -34.59
CA GLY A 343 -5.64 -4.71 -35.25
C GLY A 343 -6.89 -5.30 -34.58
N GLY A 344 -7.60 -4.53 -33.75
CA GLY A 344 -8.92 -4.88 -33.23
C GLY A 344 -8.98 -5.14 -31.73
N GLN A 345 -10.18 -5.47 -31.24
CA GLN A 345 -10.53 -5.52 -29.82
C GLN A 345 -9.69 -6.51 -29.01
N GLN A 346 -9.21 -7.61 -29.63
CA GLN A 346 -8.35 -8.60 -28.96
C GLN A 346 -6.95 -8.06 -28.66
N ALA A 347 -6.43 -7.17 -29.50
CA ALA A 347 -5.10 -6.60 -29.36
C ALA A 347 -5.10 -5.30 -28.54
N MET A 348 -6.20 -4.53 -28.61
CA MET A 348 -6.39 -3.31 -27.85
C MET A 348 -7.89 -3.03 -27.66
N PRO A 349 -8.48 -3.33 -26.49
CA PRO A 349 -9.89 -3.05 -26.24
C PRO A 349 -10.17 -1.54 -26.12
N ASN A 350 -11.34 -1.10 -26.60
CA ASN A 350 -11.85 0.25 -26.30
C ASN A 350 -13.15 0.21 -25.49
N ALA A 351 -13.46 1.31 -24.80
CA ALA A 351 -14.62 1.41 -23.92
C ALA A 351 -15.97 1.22 -24.65
N CYS A 352 -16.09 1.63 -25.92
CA CYS A 352 -17.35 1.54 -26.65
C CYS A 352 -17.69 0.10 -27.00
N ASN A 353 -16.71 -0.65 -27.53
CA ASN A 353 -16.90 -2.01 -28.02
C ASN A 353 -16.95 -3.06 -26.90
N LEU A 354 -16.76 -2.69 -25.64
CA LEU A 354 -17.08 -3.56 -24.49
C LEU A 354 -18.59 -3.76 -24.32
N CYS A 355 -19.41 -2.75 -24.61
CA CYS A 355 -20.87 -2.86 -24.59
C CYS A 355 -21.47 -3.07 -25.98
N HIS A 356 -20.88 -2.43 -27.00
CA HIS A 356 -21.33 -2.50 -28.40
C HIS A 356 -20.57 -3.58 -29.16
N ILE A 357 -20.66 -4.83 -28.66
CA ILE A 357 -19.94 -5.99 -29.21
C ILE A 357 -20.35 -6.36 -30.65
N ASP A 358 -21.52 -5.89 -31.10
CA ASP A 358 -22.04 -6.10 -32.45
C ASP A 358 -21.60 -5.01 -33.45
N LYS A 359 -20.83 -4.02 -32.99
CA LYS A 359 -20.32 -2.91 -33.79
C LYS A 359 -18.83 -3.02 -33.98
N THR A 360 -18.33 -2.40 -35.05
CA THR A 360 -16.89 -2.33 -35.29
C THR A 360 -16.24 -1.14 -34.56
N PRO A 361 -14.93 -1.17 -34.32
CA PRO A 361 -14.20 0.00 -33.83
C PRO A 361 -14.33 1.23 -34.75
N GLU A 362 -14.43 1.05 -36.07
CA GLU A 362 -14.67 2.17 -37.01
C GLU A 362 -16.02 2.84 -36.78
N TRP A 363 -17.05 2.06 -36.46
CA TRP A 363 -18.34 2.62 -36.06
C TRP A 363 -18.21 3.47 -34.79
N ALA A 364 -17.48 2.97 -33.78
CA ALA A 364 -17.28 3.71 -32.53
C ALA A 364 -16.51 5.00 -32.78
N ALA A 365 -15.43 4.96 -33.57
CA ALA A 365 -14.67 6.15 -33.97
C ALA A 365 -15.55 7.17 -34.70
N GLN A 366 -16.42 6.72 -35.61
CA GLN A 366 -17.36 7.59 -36.31
C GLN A 366 -18.37 8.25 -35.35
N VAL A 367 -18.91 7.50 -34.37
CA VAL A 367 -19.83 8.03 -33.35
C VAL A 367 -19.16 9.13 -32.51
N LEU A 368 -17.87 8.94 -32.19
CA LEU A 368 -17.07 9.91 -31.45
C LEU A 368 -16.56 11.08 -32.32
N GLY A 369 -16.77 11.03 -33.64
CA GLY A 369 -16.23 12.03 -34.57
C GLY A 369 -14.71 12.01 -34.69
N LEU A 370 -14.07 10.87 -34.43
CA LEU A 370 -12.62 10.69 -34.51
C LEU A 370 -12.21 10.35 -35.95
N GLU A 371 -11.12 10.96 -36.43
CA GLU A 371 -10.56 10.64 -37.73
C GLU A 371 -9.78 9.33 -37.68
N VAL A 372 -10.23 8.33 -38.44
CA VAL A 372 -9.49 7.09 -38.67
C VAL A 372 -8.52 7.32 -39.82
N VAL A 373 -7.28 7.69 -39.50
CA VAL A 373 -6.22 7.76 -40.51
C VAL A 373 -5.77 6.33 -40.79
N PRO A 374 -5.76 5.84 -42.05
CA PRO A 374 -5.24 4.52 -42.37
C PRO A 374 -3.76 4.48 -42.00
N SER A 375 -3.39 3.79 -40.91
CA SER A 375 -1.99 3.60 -40.57
C SER A 375 -1.40 2.57 -41.54
N THR A 376 -0.23 2.89 -42.10
CA THR A 376 0.71 1.85 -42.54
C THR A 376 0.93 0.87 -41.37
N PRO A 377 1.09 -0.44 -41.62
CA PRO A 377 1.32 -1.42 -40.55
C PRO A 377 2.44 -0.94 -39.63
N VAL A 378 2.14 -0.77 -38.34
CA VAL A 378 3.15 -0.43 -37.35
C VAL A 378 3.96 -1.71 -37.11
N PRO A 379 5.29 -1.72 -37.33
CA PRO A 379 6.10 -2.86 -36.91
C PRO A 379 5.93 -3.03 -35.39
N THR A 380 5.91 -4.27 -34.89
CA THR A 380 5.91 -4.58 -33.46
C THR A 380 7.00 -3.77 -32.77
N VAL A 381 6.62 -2.74 -32.02
CA VAL A 381 7.55 -1.95 -31.21
C VAL A 381 7.38 -2.44 -29.78
N THR A 382 8.43 -3.05 -29.24
CA THR A 382 8.58 -3.29 -27.81
C THR A 382 8.31 -1.97 -27.07
N PRO A 383 7.54 -1.94 -25.96
CA PRO A 383 7.18 -0.68 -25.30
C PRO A 383 8.43 -0.03 -24.70
N ALA A 384 9.11 0.80 -25.47
CA ALA A 384 10.02 1.79 -24.93
C ALA A 384 9.17 3.00 -24.58
N LEU A 385 8.98 3.25 -23.28
CA LEU A 385 8.50 4.53 -22.79
C LEU A 385 9.26 5.63 -23.54
N PRO A 386 8.60 6.55 -24.28
CA PRO A 386 9.27 7.75 -24.68
C PRO A 386 9.76 8.43 -23.39
N PRO A 387 11.02 8.92 -23.33
CA PRO A 387 11.44 9.71 -22.18
C PRO A 387 10.43 10.83 -22.00
N THR A 388 9.85 10.92 -20.82
CA THR A 388 8.95 12.02 -20.45
C THR A 388 9.68 13.33 -20.78
N PRO A 389 9.05 14.28 -21.50
CA PRO A 389 9.57 15.62 -21.53
C PRO A 389 9.54 16.11 -20.09
N VAL A 390 10.72 16.26 -19.48
CA VAL A 390 10.87 16.92 -18.19
C VAL A 390 10.14 18.26 -18.31
N PRO A 391 9.02 18.48 -17.58
CA PRO A 391 8.37 19.76 -17.61
C PRO A 391 9.41 20.80 -17.21
N THR A 392 9.57 21.84 -18.02
CA THR A 392 10.46 22.94 -17.67
C THR A 392 10.01 23.45 -16.30
N PRO A 393 10.89 23.47 -15.28
CA PRO A 393 10.48 23.88 -13.95
C PRO A 393 9.80 25.24 -14.04
N ILE A 394 8.55 25.32 -13.59
CA ILE A 394 7.93 26.62 -13.33
C ILE A 394 8.86 27.29 -12.30
N PRO A 395 9.34 28.53 -12.55
CA PRO A 395 10.21 29.20 -11.60
C PRO A 395 9.47 29.33 -10.27
N ILE A 396 9.88 28.53 -9.29
CA ILE A 396 9.43 28.68 -7.91
C ILE A 396 9.95 30.05 -7.47
N PRO A 397 9.08 30.96 -6.99
CA PRO A 397 9.55 32.21 -6.41
C PRO A 397 10.55 31.85 -5.32
N THR A 398 11.80 32.32 -5.45
CA THR A 398 12.84 32.09 -4.46
C THR A 398 12.36 32.62 -3.13
N GLN A 399 11.89 31.73 -2.25
CA GLN A 399 11.69 32.06 -0.85
C GLN A 399 13.08 32.44 -0.31
N PRO A 400 13.23 33.59 0.35
CA PRO A 400 14.46 33.88 1.07
C PRO A 400 14.73 32.72 2.06
N PRO A 401 16.00 32.40 2.33
CA PRO A 401 16.35 31.31 3.24
C PRO A 401 15.57 31.46 4.54
N ILE A 402 14.83 30.41 4.90
CA ILE A 402 14.18 30.32 6.20
C ILE A 402 15.32 30.19 7.21
N GLU A 403 15.63 31.28 7.91
CA GLU A 403 16.43 31.21 9.12
C GLU A 403 15.73 30.27 10.10
N PRO A 404 16.46 29.34 10.76
CA PRO A 404 15.88 28.54 11.83
C PRO A 404 15.27 29.50 12.86
N PRO A 405 14.13 29.16 13.49
CA PRO A 405 13.46 30.06 14.43
C PRO A 405 14.48 30.52 15.46
N GLY A 406 14.78 31.82 15.41
CA GLY A 406 15.74 32.44 16.30
C GLY A 406 15.29 32.21 17.73
N LEU A 407 16.08 31.44 18.49
CA LEU A 407 16.03 31.45 19.94
C LEU A 407 16.39 32.88 20.36
N GLY A 408 15.36 33.69 20.56
CA GLY A 408 15.48 35.04 21.09
C GLY A 408 16.20 35.00 22.43
N GLY A 409 17.47 35.41 22.40
CA GLY A 409 18.11 36.21 23.43
C GLY A 409 18.04 35.73 24.88
N ILE A 410 18.36 34.47 25.18
CA ILE A 410 18.74 34.08 26.55
C ILE A 410 20.26 33.94 26.62
N PRO A 411 20.98 34.81 27.34
CA PRO A 411 22.43 34.72 27.45
C PRO A 411 22.83 33.43 28.18
N TRP A 412 23.78 32.68 27.61
CA TRP A 412 24.34 31.43 28.16
C TRP A 412 24.83 31.52 29.63
N ALA A 413 25.05 32.73 30.15
CA ALA A 413 25.35 32.98 31.56
C ALA A 413 24.20 32.62 32.54
N TRP A 414 22.94 32.54 32.07
CA TRP A 414 21.78 32.27 32.92
C TRP A 414 21.45 30.77 33.07
N LEU A 415 21.77 29.93 32.06
CA LEU A 415 21.57 28.48 32.13
C LEU A 415 22.55 27.79 33.09
N GLY A 416 23.79 28.29 33.19
CA GLY A 416 24.77 27.79 34.16
C GLY A 416 24.41 28.11 35.62
N GLY A 417 23.78 29.27 35.87
CA GLY A 417 23.37 29.68 37.22
C GLY A 417 22.17 28.91 37.75
N ALA A 418 21.19 28.60 36.89
CA ALA A 418 19.99 27.86 37.27
C ALA A 418 20.29 26.40 37.66
N LEU A 419 21.22 25.74 36.96
CA LEU A 419 21.61 24.35 37.26
C LEU A 419 22.40 24.23 38.59
N VAL A 420 23.22 25.24 38.92
CA VAL A 420 23.95 25.27 40.20
C VAL A 420 23.00 25.58 41.38
N ALA A 421 21.99 26.43 41.16
CA ALA A 421 20.99 26.73 42.19
C ALA A 421 20.06 25.54 42.49
N ILE A 422 19.65 24.78 41.47
CA ILE A 422 18.83 23.57 41.64
C ILE A 422 19.60 22.46 42.35
N ALA A 423 20.88 22.24 42.01
CA ALA A 423 21.73 21.28 42.70
C ALA A 423 21.96 21.65 44.19
N ALA A 424 22.12 22.95 44.49
CA ALA A 424 22.24 23.42 45.87
C ALA A 424 20.94 23.28 46.66
N LEU A 425 19.78 23.55 46.05
CA LEU A 425 18.45 23.35 46.67
C LEU A 425 18.15 21.87 46.94
N MET A 426 18.47 20.97 46.00
CA MET A 426 18.31 19.53 46.22
C MET A 426 19.27 19.00 47.30
N GLY A 427 20.50 19.53 47.38
CA GLY A 427 21.44 19.22 48.46
C GLY A 427 20.92 19.62 49.85
N VAL A 428 20.30 20.80 49.98
CA VAL A 428 19.71 21.28 51.24
C VAL A 428 18.47 20.46 51.64
N ILE A 429 17.61 20.08 50.68
CA ILE A 429 16.43 19.25 50.94
C ILE A 429 16.83 17.84 51.40
N LEU A 430 17.87 17.25 50.80
CA LEU A 430 18.38 15.94 51.21
C LEU A 430 19.03 15.97 52.60
N ILE A 431 19.70 17.06 52.97
CA ILE A 431 20.29 17.23 54.32
C ILE A 431 19.20 17.45 55.39
N GLN A 432 18.12 18.16 55.07
CA GLN A 432 16.99 18.36 55.99
C GLN A 432 16.20 17.06 56.21
N ARG A 433 15.93 16.29 55.15
CA ARG A 433 15.22 15.00 55.24
C ARG A 433 16.01 13.97 56.07
N ARG A 434 17.34 13.95 55.93
CA ARG A 434 18.23 13.08 56.73
C ARG A 434 18.34 13.51 58.21
N ARG A 435 18.06 14.77 58.53
CA ARG A 435 18.00 15.27 59.92
C ARG A 435 16.68 14.95 60.61
N GLU A 436 15.60 14.83 59.85
CA GLU A 436 14.29 14.40 60.37
C GLU A 436 14.27 12.89 60.63
N GLU A 437 14.88 12.08 59.75
CA GLU A 437 15.01 10.61 59.93
C GLU A 437 15.94 10.18 61.07
N VAL A 438 16.84 11.06 61.53
CA VAL A 438 17.76 10.78 62.67
C VAL A 438 17.16 11.22 64.02
N ASN A 439 16.05 11.98 64.01
CA ASN A 439 15.38 12.46 65.22
C ASN A 439 13.98 11.84 65.45
N SER A 440 13.57 10.90 64.59
CA SER A 440 12.46 9.95 64.80
C SER A 440 12.99 8.59 65.19
#